data_AF-A0A1H8P803-F1
#
_entry.id   AF-A0A1H8P803-F1
#
_cell.length_a   1.000
_cell.length_b   1.000
_cell.length_c   1.000
_cell.angle_alpha   90.00
_cell.angle_beta   90.00
_cell.angle_gamma   90.00
#
_symmetry.space_group_name_H-M   'P 1'
#
loop_
_entity.id
_entity.type
_entity.pdbx_description
1 polymer ?
#
loop_
_entity_poly.entity_id
_entity_poly.type
_entity_poly.pdbx_seq_one_letter_code
_entity_poly.pdbx_strand_id
1 'polypeptide(L)'
;MKIICGFKIRGFILASAFSAGLCFGTSASAQVRSYLIDLNSKTATVIGTLGGTFTSAQGINDAGQVVGWSYTAGGAQHAFITGPDGAGVMDLSSLVDLPGGVILTEARGINNAG
;
A
#
# COMPACT_ATOMS: atom_id res chain seq x y z
N MET A 1 -15.83 29.19 -7.45
CA MET A 1 -14.76 28.81 -6.52
C MET A 1 -13.77 27.96 -7.29
N LYS A 2 -12.57 28.49 -7.55
CA LYS A 2 -11.62 27.97 -8.54
C LYS A 2 -10.48 27.30 -7.76
N ILE A 3 -10.51 25.97 -7.67
CA ILE A 3 -9.43 25.20 -7.05
C ILE A 3 -8.34 25.06 -8.11
N ILE A 4 -7.42 26.03 -8.14
CA ILE A 4 -6.16 25.91 -8.88
C ILE A 4 -5.16 25.32 -7.89
N CYS A 5 -5.17 23.99 -7.73
CA CYS A 5 -4.06 23.31 -7.09
C CYS A 5 -2.98 23.13 -8.15
N GLY A 6 -1.94 23.96 -8.08
CA GLY A 6 -0.72 23.80 -8.85
C GLY A 6 -0.04 22.49 -8.47
N PHE A 7 -0.43 21.41 -9.13
CA PHE A 7 0.32 20.16 -9.16
C PHE A 7 1.64 20.48 -9.87
N LYS A 8 2.76 20.49 -9.14
CA LYS A 8 4.08 20.47 -9.76
C LYS A 8 4.29 19.03 -10.23
N ILE A 9 3.76 18.70 -11.41
CA ILE A 9 3.69 17.35 -11.97
C ILE A 9 5.13 16.79 -12.11
N ARG A 10 5.53 15.93 -11.17
CA ARG A 10 6.74 15.08 -11.31
C ARG A 10 6.43 13.60 -11.52
N GLY A 11 5.16 13.24 -11.68
CA GLY A 11 4.77 11.88 -12.08
C GLY A 11 3.34 11.59 -11.68
N PHE A 12 2.57 11.02 -12.60
CA PHE A 12 1.29 10.41 -12.26
C PHE A 12 1.64 9.07 -11.57
N ILE A 13 1.42 8.96 -10.27
CA ILE A 13 1.55 7.70 -9.54
C ILE A 13 0.16 7.16 -9.25
N LEU A 14 -0.15 5.97 -9.75
CA LEU A 14 -1.43 5.30 -9.52
C LEU A 14 -1.20 4.05 -8.65
N ALA A 15 -1.96 3.94 -7.55
CA ALA A 15 -2.09 2.72 -6.78
C ALA A 15 -3.24 1.89 -7.36
N SER A 16 -2.95 0.68 -7.86
CA SER A 16 -3.98 -0.23 -8.39
C SER A 16 -3.86 -1.63 -7.77
N ALA A 17 -5.00 -2.24 -7.45
CA ALA A 17 -5.09 -3.62 -6.98
C ALA A 17 -5.39 -4.53 -8.18
N PHE A 18 -4.54 -5.53 -8.43
CA PHE A 18 -4.75 -6.53 -9.47
C PHE A 18 -5.19 -7.86 -8.83
N SER A 19 -6.34 -8.40 -9.28
CA SER A 19 -6.87 -9.70 -8.87
C SER A 19 -6.76 -10.69 -10.03
N ALA A 20 -5.74 -11.54 -10.03
CA ALA A 20 -5.70 -12.70 -10.94
C ALA A 20 -6.28 -13.93 -10.23
N GLY A 21 -7.50 -14.30 -10.59
CA GLY A 21 -8.11 -15.58 -10.21
C GLY A 21 -8.04 -16.57 -11.37
N LEU A 22 -7.24 -17.64 -11.26
CA LEU A 22 -7.37 -18.81 -12.12
C LEU A 22 -8.20 -19.86 -11.36
N CYS A 23 -9.33 -20.24 -11.94
CA CYS A 23 -10.28 -21.16 -11.31
C CYS A 23 -9.92 -22.63 -11.59
N PHE A 24 -10.16 -23.46 -10.56
CA PHE A 24 -10.23 -24.94 -10.53
C PHE A 24 -8.91 -25.73 -10.44
N GLY A 25 -8.64 -26.28 -9.25
CA GLY A 25 -7.94 -27.56 -9.11
C GLY A 25 -6.67 -27.59 -8.27
N THR A 26 -6.06 -26.45 -7.97
CA THR A 26 -4.92 -26.38 -7.03
C THR A 26 -5.18 -25.24 -6.05
N SER A 27 -4.72 -25.38 -4.81
CA SER A 27 -4.77 -24.33 -3.77
C SER A 27 -3.86 -23.14 -4.13
N ALA A 28 -4.01 -22.56 -5.31
CA ALA A 28 -3.39 -21.30 -5.67
C ALA A 28 -4.25 -20.20 -5.05
N SER A 29 -3.87 -19.76 -3.85
CA SER A 29 -4.42 -18.56 -3.22
C SER A 29 -4.41 -17.41 -4.23
N ALA A 30 -5.57 -16.81 -4.51
CA ALA A 30 -5.65 -15.59 -5.30
C ALA A 30 -4.89 -14.49 -4.53
N GLN A 31 -3.68 -14.16 -5.00
CA GLN A 31 -2.90 -13.07 -4.42
C GLN A 31 -3.38 -11.76 -5.02
N VAL A 32 -3.85 -10.85 -4.17
CA VAL A 32 -4.20 -9.48 -4.56
C VAL A 32 -3.04 -8.59 -4.14
N ARG A 33 -2.36 -8.04 -5.14
CA ARG A 33 -1.21 -7.17 -4.93
C ARG A 33 -1.54 -5.74 -5.35
N SER A 34 -1.01 -4.79 -4.60
CA SER A 34 -1.01 -3.37 -4.94
C SER A 34 0.28 -3.04 -5.68
N TYR A 35 0.19 -2.17 -6.68
CA TYR A 35 1.32 -1.72 -7.48
C TYR A 35 1.43 -0.20 -7.43
N LEU A 36 2.65 0.31 -7.32
CA LEU A 36 3.00 1.70 -7.55
C LEU A 36 3.50 1.81 -8.98
N ILE A 37 2.72 2.50 -9.81
CA ILE A 37 3.04 2.66 -11.24
C ILE A 37 3.62 4.06 -11.45
N ASP A 38 4.87 4.13 -11.89
CA ASP A 38 5.48 5.36 -12.39
C ASP A 38 5.31 5.43 -13.92
N LEU A 39 4.45 6.33 -14.37
CA LEU A 39 4.18 6.51 -15.81
C LEU A 39 5.33 7.16 -16.58
N ASN A 40 6.25 7.87 -15.92
CA ASN A 40 7.39 8.51 -16.58
C ASN A 40 8.42 7.46 -16.98
N SER A 41 8.81 6.62 -16.03
CA SER A 41 9.73 5.50 -16.28
C SER A 41 9.01 4.28 -16.87
N LYS A 42 7.67 4.27 -16.87
CA LYS A 42 6.81 3.14 -17.25
C LYS A 42 7.13 1.89 -16.42
N THR A 43 7.52 2.10 -15.17
CA THR A 43 7.85 1.01 -14.24
C THR A 43 6.69 0.78 -13.28
N ALA A 44 6.56 -0.47 -12.84
CA ALA A 44 5.59 -0.87 -11.84
C ALA A 44 6.36 -1.52 -10.67
N THR A 45 6.37 -0.84 -9.53
CA THR A 45 6.91 -1.37 -8.29
C THR A 45 5.81 -2.12 -7.56
N VAL A 46 6.08 -3.37 -7.21
CA VAL A 46 5.14 -4.17 -6.42
C VAL A 46 5.21 -3.72 -4.96
N ILE A 47 4.06 -3.40 -4.37
CA ILE A 47 3.97 -3.14 -2.94
C ILE A 47 3.96 -4.48 -2.19
N GLY A 48 4.82 -4.59 -1.18
CA GLY A 48 4.93 -5.78 -0.33
C GLY A 48 3.66 -6.06 0.48
N THR A 49 3.63 -7.23 1.11
CA THR A 49 2.60 -7.63 2.08
C THR A 49 3.24 -7.86 3.45
N LEU A 50 2.44 -7.82 4.52
CA LEU A 50 2.89 -8.17 5.88
C LEU A 50 2.99 -9.70 6.09
N GLY A 51 3.24 -10.45 5.00
CA GLY A 51 3.30 -11.90 4.97
C GLY A 51 2.00 -12.60 4.54
N GLY A 52 0.90 -11.86 4.35
CA GLY A 52 -0.35 -12.40 3.81
C GLY A 52 -0.45 -12.26 2.28
N THR A 53 -1.62 -12.63 1.74
CA THR A 53 -1.86 -12.73 0.29
C THR A 53 -2.64 -11.55 -0.30
N PHE A 54 -3.05 -10.61 0.54
CA PHE A 54 -3.81 -9.43 0.13
C PHE A 54 -3.15 -8.16 0.67
N THR A 55 -3.09 -7.15 -0.18
CA THR A 55 -2.74 -5.78 0.21
C THR A 55 -3.55 -4.78 -0.62
N SER A 56 -4.02 -3.73 0.04
CA SER A 56 -4.70 -2.61 -0.59
C SER A 56 -4.06 -1.30 -0.14
N ALA A 57 -3.43 -0.63 -1.10
CA ALA A 57 -2.97 0.74 -0.97
C ALA A 57 -4.16 1.72 -0.96
N GLN A 58 -4.13 2.69 -0.05
CA GLN A 58 -5.19 3.70 0.12
C GLN A 58 -4.70 5.14 -0.02
N GLY A 59 -3.44 5.40 0.33
CA GLY A 59 -2.85 6.73 0.26
C GLY A 59 -1.41 6.68 -0.23
N ILE A 60 -0.98 7.74 -0.89
CA ILE A 60 0.40 7.93 -1.32
C ILE A 60 0.80 9.40 -1.16
N ASN A 61 2.05 9.67 -0.79
CA ASN A 61 2.61 11.03 -0.73
C ASN A 61 3.64 11.29 -1.83
N ASP A 62 4.15 12.52 -1.90
CA ASP A 62 5.11 12.95 -2.93
C ASP A 62 6.47 12.24 -2.87
N ALA A 63 6.81 11.59 -1.74
CA ALA A 63 8.00 10.76 -1.60
C ALA A 63 7.78 9.31 -2.10
N GLY A 64 6.60 8.99 -2.62
CA GLY A 64 6.24 7.65 -3.06
C GLY A 64 5.98 6.68 -1.90
N GLN A 65 5.80 7.18 -0.67
CA GLN A 65 5.41 6.35 0.46
C GLN A 65 3.92 6.03 0.36
N VAL A 66 3.59 4.75 0.50
CA VAL A 66 2.23 4.24 0.39
C VAL A 66 1.74 3.75 1.75
N VAL A 67 0.51 4.11 2.10
CA VAL A 67 -0.20 3.56 3.25
C VAL A 67 -1.42 2.77 2.81
N GLY A 68 -1.82 1.83 3.65
CA GLY A 68 -2.99 1.00 3.40
C GLY A 68 -3.16 -0.07 4.45
N TRP A 69 -3.66 -1.23 4.02
CA TRP A 69 -3.74 -2.41 4.86
C TRP A 69 -3.33 -3.68 4.10
N SER A 70 -2.81 -4.64 4.86
CA SER A 70 -2.41 -5.95 4.36
C SER A 70 -2.77 -7.02 5.36
N TYR A 71 -3.09 -8.22 4.88
CA TYR A 71 -3.13 -9.38 5.77
C TYR A 71 -1.72 -9.77 6.19
N THR A 72 -1.56 -10.14 7.46
CA THR A 72 -0.36 -10.78 7.97
C THR A 72 -0.32 -12.26 7.58
N ALA A 73 0.80 -12.93 7.83
CA ALA A 73 0.89 -14.39 7.66
C ALA A 73 -0.15 -15.16 8.51
N GLY A 74 -0.58 -14.59 9.64
CA GLY A 74 -1.64 -15.13 10.49
C GLY A 74 -3.06 -14.82 10.00
N GLY A 75 -3.22 -14.12 8.88
CA GLY A 75 -4.52 -13.73 8.31
C GLY A 75 -5.18 -12.52 8.96
N ALA A 76 -4.54 -11.88 9.95
CA ALA A 76 -5.06 -10.66 10.58
C ALA A 76 -4.80 -9.45 9.67
N GLN A 77 -5.76 -8.52 9.60
CA GLN A 77 -5.63 -7.29 8.84
C GLN A 77 -4.84 -6.24 9.65
N HIS A 78 -3.76 -5.72 9.08
CA HIS A 78 -2.89 -4.73 9.72
C HIS A 78 -2.67 -3.54 8.77
N ALA A 79 -2.61 -2.35 9.34
CA ALA A 79 -2.21 -1.14 8.64
C ALA A 79 -0.72 -1.22 8.30
N PHE A 80 -0.35 -0.77 7.11
CA PHE A 80 1.05 -0.70 6.72
C PHE A 80 1.42 0.69 6.20
N ILE A 81 2.72 0.95 6.23
CA ILE A 81 3.38 2.04 5.51
C ILE A 81 4.62 1.50 4.79
N THR A 82 4.95 2.07 3.63
CA THR A 82 6.20 1.79 2.91
C THR A 82 7.25 2.87 3.14
N GLY A 83 8.50 2.55 2.86
CA GLY A 83 9.51 3.55 2.58
C GLY A 83 9.25 4.31 1.27
N PRO A 84 10.12 5.28 0.93
CA PRO A 84 10.06 6.02 -0.33
C PRO A 84 9.97 5.09 -1.54
N ASP A 85 9.28 5.53 -2.59
CA ASP A 85 9.07 4.78 -3.84
C ASP A 85 8.49 3.36 -3.64
N GLY A 86 7.69 3.15 -2.58
CA GLY A 86 7.08 1.85 -2.26
C GLY A 86 8.07 0.83 -1.67
N ALA A 87 9.26 1.26 -1.24
CA ALA A 87 10.32 0.38 -0.78
C ALA A 87 10.02 -0.22 0.60
N GLY A 88 9.91 -1.54 0.67
CA GLY A 88 9.64 -2.26 1.90
C GLY A 88 8.22 -2.03 2.44
N VAL A 89 7.75 -2.93 3.29
CA VAL A 89 6.47 -2.78 3.98
C VAL A 89 6.73 -2.90 5.48
N MET A 90 6.16 -1.98 6.25
CA MET A 90 6.28 -1.93 7.70
C MET A 90 4.89 -1.92 8.31
N ASP A 91 4.69 -2.68 9.38
CA ASP A 91 3.45 -2.63 10.15
C ASP A 91 3.39 -1.30 10.90
N LEU A 92 2.36 -0.50 10.64
CA LEU A 92 2.22 0.82 11.25
C LEU A 92 2.08 0.72 12.78
N SER A 93 1.49 -0.37 13.27
CA SER A 93 1.33 -0.64 14.70
C SER A 93 2.68 -0.90 15.40
N SER A 94 3.71 -1.30 14.65
CA SER A 94 5.07 -1.48 15.19
C SER A 94 5.90 -0.19 15.23
N LEU A 95 5.42 0.87 14.57
CA LEU A 95 6.12 2.15 14.46
C LEU A 95 5.62 3.19 15.47
N VAL A 96 4.55 2.87 16.20
CA VAL A 96 3.92 3.77 17.17
C VAL A 96 3.79 3.05 18.50
N ASP A 97 4.08 3.75 19.60
CA ASP A 97 3.85 3.23 20.94
C ASP A 97 2.35 3.16 21.24
N LEU A 98 1.76 1.99 21.01
CA LEU A 98 0.36 1.71 21.26
C LEU A 98 0.19 0.94 22.58
N PRO A 99 -0.95 1.13 23.29
CA PRO A 99 -1.31 0.27 24.40
C PRO A 99 -1.34 -1.21 23.97
N GLY A 100 -0.96 -2.12 24.87
CA GLY A 100 -0.90 -3.54 24.58
C GLY A 100 -2.20 -4.10 24.00
N GLY A 101 -2.10 -4.77 22.85
CA GLY A 101 -3.23 -5.38 22.15
C GLY A 101 -3.95 -4.45 21.16
N VAL A 102 -3.57 -3.17 21.05
CA VAL A 102 -4.07 -2.28 20.01
C VAL A 102 -3.28 -2.51 18.73
N ILE A 103 -4.01 -2.78 17.64
CA ILE A 103 -3.45 -2.94 16.29
C ILE A 103 -4.16 -1.95 15.39
N LEU A 104 -3.40 -1.18 14.62
CA LEU A 104 -3.95 -0.37 13.55
C LEU A 104 -4.28 -1.30 12.40
N THR A 105 -5.53 -1.31 11.96
CA THR A 105 -6.01 -2.24 10.92
C THR A 105 -6.07 -1.60 9.54
N GLU A 106 -6.10 -0.28 9.47
CA GLU A 106 -6.27 0.46 8.23
C GLU A 106 -5.66 1.86 8.32
N ALA A 107 -4.86 2.24 7.33
CA ALA A 107 -4.40 3.60 7.13
C ALA A 107 -4.98 4.15 5.81
N ARG A 108 -5.79 5.22 5.89
CA ARG A 108 -6.57 5.73 4.74
C ARG A 108 -5.93 6.90 4.00
N GLY A 109 -4.87 7.47 4.55
CA GLY A 109 -4.24 8.66 3.99
C GLY A 109 -2.89 8.90 4.62
N ILE A 110 -2.03 9.54 3.84
CA ILE A 110 -0.69 9.97 4.21
C ILE A 110 -0.51 11.38 3.65
N ASN A 111 0.17 12.25 4.38
CA ASN A 111 0.52 13.58 3.90
C ASN A 111 1.99 13.62 3.47
N ASN A 112 2.45 14.76 2.94
CA ASN A 112 3.84 14.93 2.51
C ASN A 112 4.86 15.01 3.67
N ALA A 113 4.42 15.04 4.92
CA ALA A 113 5.30 14.99 6.09
C ALA A 113 5.58 13.55 6.56
N GLY A 114 4.83 12.55 6.05
CA GLY A 114 4.90 11.16 6.51
C GLY A 114 3.80 10.85 7.50
#